data_AF-K0VMK1-F1
#
_entry.id   AF-K0VMK1-F1
#
_cell.length_a   1.000
_cell.length_b   1.000
_cell.length_c   1.000
_cell.angle_alpha   90.00
_cell.angle_beta   90.00
_cell.angle_gamma   90.00
#
_symmetry.space_group_name_H-M   'P 1'
#
loop_
_entity.id
_entity.type
_entity.pdbx_description
1 polymer ?
#
loop_
_entity_poly.entity_id
_entity_poly.type
_entity_poly.pdbx_seq_one_letter_code
_entity_poly.pdbx_strand_id
1 'polypeptide(L)'
;QQVMYRLAKIGFSQSYTYFTWRNAKWELEQYMRELTETAPKEFFRPHFFVNTHDINPDFLQNAPRPAFLIRAALAATLSGLWGVYNGFELCEGRPDAKRKEYADSEKYEIRAWDYDRPGNIIAEIRMLNRIRNENPALHSHLGLTLLNAGNDNILFFEKASRARDNVLLIAISLDPHNFQQSDVELPLWKWSLGDGGALDAEDLVGGHRFRWNGKRQTVSLNPQILPFAIWRVRAAEA
;
A
#
# COMPACT_ATOMS: atom_id res chain seq x y z
N GLN A 1 9.69 -16.58 11.59
CA GLN A 1 8.56 -16.99 10.71
C GLN A 1 7.87 -18.29 11.16
N GLN A 2 8.58 -19.40 11.44
CA GLN A 2 7.93 -20.69 11.74
C GLN A 2 6.88 -20.66 12.86
N VAL A 3 7.07 -19.88 13.93
CA VAL A 3 6.09 -19.79 15.03
C VAL A 3 4.81 -19.06 14.60
N MET A 4 4.92 -17.91 13.91
CA MET A 4 3.76 -17.14 13.45
C MET A 4 2.85 -17.96 12.52
N TYR A 5 3.45 -18.72 11.60
CA TYR A 5 2.68 -19.57 10.68
C TYR A 5 2.05 -20.77 11.38
N ARG A 6 2.68 -21.33 12.42
CA ARG A 6 2.05 -22.39 13.23
C ARG A 6 0.82 -21.85 13.97
N LEU A 7 0.90 -20.66 14.58
CA LEU A 7 -0.24 -20.03 15.26
C LEU A 7 -1.42 -19.81 14.30
N ALA A 8 -1.16 -19.28 13.11
CA ALA A 8 -2.21 -19.12 12.10
C ALA A 8 -2.84 -20.46 11.69
N LYS A 9 -2.02 -21.52 11.49
CA LYS A 9 -2.51 -22.86 11.14
C LYS A 9 -3.41 -23.48 12.21
N ILE A 10 -3.14 -23.23 13.49
CA ILE A 10 -3.90 -23.83 14.59
C ILE A 10 -5.16 -23.03 14.99
N GLY A 11 -5.43 -21.90 14.34
CA GLY A 11 -6.74 -21.23 14.45
C GLY A 11 -6.73 -19.72 14.64
N PHE A 12 -5.58 -19.06 14.76
CA PHE A 12 -5.55 -17.59 14.81
C PHE A 12 -6.04 -17.00 13.49
N SER A 13 -7.14 -16.25 13.52
CA SER A 13 -7.80 -15.77 12.31
C SER A 13 -7.00 -14.70 11.56
N GLN A 14 -6.22 -13.90 12.27
CA GLN A 14 -5.39 -12.81 11.75
C GLN A 14 -4.01 -12.86 12.40
N SER A 15 -3.02 -12.23 11.76
CA SER A 15 -1.65 -12.22 12.29
C SER A 15 -0.96 -10.90 11.98
N TYR A 16 -0.26 -10.34 12.98
CA TYR A 16 0.76 -9.32 12.74
C TYR A 16 1.84 -9.84 11.80
N THR A 17 2.64 -8.92 11.26
CA THR A 17 3.52 -9.19 10.11
C THR A 17 4.84 -8.46 10.25
N TYR A 18 5.78 -8.75 9.37
CA TYR A 18 7.05 -8.02 9.29
C TYR A 18 6.96 -6.76 8.42
N PHE A 19 5.75 -6.30 8.09
CA PHE A 19 5.51 -5.21 7.16
C PHE A 19 6.31 -3.94 7.50
N THR A 20 6.37 -3.54 8.76
CA THR A 20 7.07 -2.32 9.23
C THR A 20 8.58 -2.33 8.99
N TRP A 21 9.18 -3.49 8.74
CA TRP A 21 10.59 -3.68 8.41
C TRP A 21 10.83 -4.08 6.96
N ARG A 22 9.86 -3.82 6.07
CA ARG A 22 9.99 -4.00 4.61
C ARG A 22 9.74 -2.65 3.96
N ASN A 23 10.78 -2.04 3.42
CA ASN A 23 10.75 -0.66 2.92
C ASN A 23 11.17 -0.58 1.45
N ALA A 24 12.23 -1.29 1.06
CA ALA A 24 12.68 -1.32 -0.32
C ALA A 24 11.72 -2.15 -1.20
N LYS A 25 11.68 -1.84 -2.50
CA LYS A 25 10.82 -2.56 -3.46
C LYS A 25 11.05 -4.06 -3.42
N TRP A 26 12.29 -4.51 -3.48
CA TRP A 26 12.63 -5.94 -3.46
C TRP A 26 12.20 -6.61 -2.15
N GLU A 27 12.28 -5.92 -1.00
CA GLU A 27 11.84 -6.44 0.30
C GLU A 27 10.32 -6.65 0.32
N LEU A 28 9.58 -5.67 -0.19
CA LEU A 28 8.13 -5.71 -0.30
C LEU A 28 7.68 -6.79 -1.28
N GLU A 29 8.30 -6.85 -2.47
CA GLU A 29 8.00 -7.86 -3.47
C GLU A 29 8.28 -9.27 -2.95
N GLN A 30 9.45 -9.51 -2.36
CA GLN A 30 9.79 -10.79 -1.76
C GLN A 30 8.79 -11.19 -0.67
N TYR A 31 8.44 -10.26 0.22
CA TYR A 31 7.51 -10.55 1.31
C TYR A 31 6.10 -10.82 0.81
N MET A 32 5.63 -10.07 -0.18
CA MET A 32 4.33 -10.31 -0.78
C MET A 32 4.28 -11.64 -1.52
N ARG A 33 5.33 -12.02 -2.28
CA ARG A 33 5.43 -13.36 -2.90
C ARG A 33 5.36 -14.46 -1.86
N GLU A 34 6.07 -14.31 -0.74
CA GLU A 34 5.99 -15.27 0.37
C GLU A 34 4.52 -15.45 0.82
N LEU A 35 3.81 -14.35 1.05
CA LEU A 35 2.44 -14.37 1.57
C LEU A 35 1.39 -14.83 0.54
N THR A 36 1.57 -14.53 -0.75
CA THR A 36 0.53 -14.76 -1.77
C THR A 36 0.78 -15.96 -2.67
N GLU A 37 2.03 -16.38 -2.84
CA GLU A 37 2.41 -17.44 -3.79
C GLU A 37 2.82 -18.74 -3.10
N THR A 38 3.19 -18.70 -1.80
CA THR A 38 3.60 -19.90 -1.05
C THR A 38 2.49 -20.40 -0.10
N ALA A 39 2.81 -21.37 0.77
CA ALA A 39 1.83 -22.00 1.67
C ALA A 39 0.99 -21.05 2.56
N PRO A 40 1.52 -19.91 3.08
CA PRO A 40 0.75 -18.98 3.91
C PRO A 40 -0.55 -18.49 3.30
N LYS A 41 -0.67 -18.42 1.97
CA LYS A 41 -1.90 -17.98 1.29
C LYS A 41 -3.16 -18.75 1.70
N GLU A 42 -3.00 -19.99 2.15
CA GLU A 42 -4.10 -20.90 2.53
C GLU A 42 -4.61 -20.67 3.96
N PHE A 43 -3.79 -20.09 4.85
CA PHE A 43 -4.08 -20.06 6.29
C PHE A 43 -3.70 -18.77 7.01
N PHE A 44 -2.88 -17.91 6.42
CA PHE A 44 -2.34 -16.70 7.04
C PHE A 44 -3.08 -15.47 6.51
N ARG A 45 -3.66 -14.66 7.40
CA ARG A 45 -4.30 -13.38 7.04
C ARG A 45 -3.47 -12.24 7.60
N PRO A 46 -2.64 -11.57 6.78
CA PRO A 46 -1.70 -10.56 7.23
C PRO A 46 -2.43 -9.28 7.65
N HIS A 47 -2.26 -8.85 8.90
CA HIS A 47 -2.75 -7.56 9.38
C HIS A 47 -1.61 -6.53 9.31
N PHE A 48 -1.67 -5.62 8.33
CA PHE A 48 -0.65 -4.61 8.10
C PHE A 48 -0.92 -3.37 8.94
N PHE A 49 -0.48 -3.40 10.20
CA PHE A 49 -0.36 -2.18 11.00
C PHE A 49 0.80 -1.34 10.48
N VAL A 50 0.56 -0.06 10.21
CA VAL A 50 1.59 0.90 9.77
C VAL A 50 2.53 1.31 10.90
N ASN A 51 2.00 1.32 12.13
CA ASN A 51 2.71 1.54 13.39
C ASN A 51 1.95 0.81 14.52
N THR A 52 2.55 0.71 15.69
CA THR A 52 1.87 0.28 16.93
C THR A 52 2.38 1.12 18.10
N HIS A 53 1.76 1.00 19.27
CA HIS A 53 2.26 1.67 20.49
C HIS A 53 3.68 1.23 20.90
N ASP A 54 4.17 0.09 20.42
CA ASP A 54 5.53 -0.41 20.65
C ASP A 54 6.46 -0.23 19.45
N ILE A 55 5.93 -0.02 18.25
CA ILE A 55 6.71 0.01 17.02
C ILE A 55 6.55 1.39 16.37
N ASN A 56 7.61 2.21 16.49
CA ASN A 56 7.85 3.40 15.68
C ASN A 56 8.85 3.03 14.54
N PRO A 57 8.37 2.66 13.34
CA PRO A 57 9.23 2.14 12.27
C PRO A 57 10.31 3.14 11.85
N ASP A 58 11.52 2.66 11.57
CA ASP A 58 12.65 3.52 11.18
C ASP A 58 12.34 4.40 9.96
N PHE A 59 11.53 3.91 9.01
CA PHE A 59 11.08 4.67 7.82
C PHE A 59 10.21 5.90 8.17
N LEU A 60 9.59 5.93 9.35
CA LEU A 60 8.71 7.01 9.82
C LEU A 60 9.39 7.93 10.83
N GLN A 61 10.58 7.57 11.32
CA GLN A 61 11.26 8.34 12.35
C GLN A 61 11.74 9.69 11.83
N ASN A 62 11.20 10.78 12.39
CA ASN A 62 11.43 12.15 11.94
C ASN A 62 11.21 12.34 10.41
N ALA A 63 10.37 11.49 9.82
CA ALA A 63 10.16 11.46 8.39
C ALA A 63 9.15 12.54 7.96
N PRO A 64 9.20 13.02 6.71
CA PRO A 64 8.23 13.97 6.22
C PRO A 64 6.86 13.30 6.00
N ARG A 65 5.80 14.11 5.94
CA ARG A 65 4.42 13.68 5.64
C ARG A 65 4.29 12.62 4.53
N PRO A 66 5.00 12.70 3.38
CA PRO A 66 4.88 11.70 2.32
C PRO A 66 5.27 10.28 2.77
N ALA A 67 6.18 10.11 3.73
CA ALA A 67 6.54 8.80 4.26
C ALA A 67 5.33 8.09 4.89
N PHE A 68 4.51 8.83 5.64
CA PHE A 68 3.28 8.31 6.24
C PHE A 68 2.24 7.95 5.18
N LEU A 69 2.09 8.77 4.14
CA LEU A 69 1.21 8.47 3.00
C LEU A 69 1.64 7.21 2.25
N ILE A 70 2.94 7.01 2.03
CA ILE A 70 3.49 5.80 1.41
C ILE A 70 3.11 4.56 2.23
N ARG A 71 3.36 4.59 3.54
CA ARG A 71 3.06 3.45 4.43
C ARG A 71 1.57 3.16 4.51
N ALA A 72 0.74 4.21 4.57
CA ALA A 72 -0.72 4.07 4.54
C ALA A 72 -1.19 3.41 3.25
N ALA A 73 -0.73 3.89 2.08
CA ALA A 73 -1.10 3.33 0.79
C ALA A 73 -0.66 1.87 0.64
N LEU A 74 0.58 1.55 1.01
CA LEU A 74 1.09 0.17 1.00
C LEU A 74 0.23 -0.75 1.87
N ALA A 75 -0.03 -0.38 3.12
CA ALA A 75 -0.83 -1.19 4.04
C ALA A 75 -2.26 -1.38 3.54
N ALA A 76 -2.89 -0.28 3.11
CA ALA A 76 -4.26 -0.22 2.63
C ALA A 76 -4.50 -0.94 1.30
N THR A 77 -3.47 -1.20 0.50
CA THR A 77 -3.62 -1.80 -0.85
C THR A 77 -3.00 -3.18 -1.00
N LEU A 78 -2.00 -3.52 -0.19
CA LEU A 78 -1.36 -4.85 -0.23
C LEU A 78 -2.06 -5.88 0.67
N SER A 79 -2.82 -5.45 1.69
CA SER A 79 -3.57 -6.36 2.56
C SER A 79 -5.06 -6.04 2.64
N GLY A 80 -5.88 -7.09 2.78
CA GLY A 80 -7.29 -6.98 3.16
C GLY A 80 -7.50 -6.47 4.59
N LEU A 81 -6.48 -6.55 5.45
CA LEU A 81 -6.50 -6.10 6.83
C LEU A 81 -5.35 -5.13 7.06
N TRP A 82 -5.67 -3.89 7.43
CA TRP A 82 -4.67 -2.89 7.79
C TRP A 82 -5.09 -2.19 9.10
N GLY A 83 -4.14 -1.55 9.74
CA GLY A 83 -4.35 -0.91 11.03
C GLY A 83 -3.46 0.31 11.20
N VAL A 84 -3.92 1.22 12.04
CA VAL A 84 -3.23 2.47 12.36
C VAL A 84 -3.33 2.64 13.88
N TYR A 85 -2.23 3.01 14.52
CA TYR A 85 -2.23 3.45 15.91
C TYR A 85 -2.22 4.98 15.96
N ASN A 86 -3.01 5.52 16.89
CA ASN A 86 -3.25 6.95 17.09
C ASN A 86 -1.96 7.78 17.05
N GLY A 87 -2.01 8.93 16.37
CA GLY A 87 -0.88 9.83 16.14
C GLY A 87 -0.22 9.64 14.77
N PHE A 88 -0.38 8.48 14.13
CA PHE A 88 0.11 8.24 12.77
C PHE A 88 -0.51 9.19 11.75
N GLU A 89 -1.81 9.47 11.88
CA GLU A 89 -2.54 10.40 11.03
C GLU A 89 -2.04 11.83 11.16
N LEU A 90 -1.37 12.15 12.26
CA LEU A 90 -0.73 13.44 12.49
C LEU A 90 0.73 13.44 12.04
N CYS A 91 1.23 12.33 11.49
CA CYS A 91 2.62 12.12 11.11
C CYS A 91 3.59 12.16 12.30
N GLU A 92 3.16 11.61 13.44
CA GLU A 92 4.02 11.43 14.61
C GLU A 92 5.03 10.32 14.37
N GLY A 93 6.31 10.67 14.49
CA GLY A 93 7.43 9.75 14.28
C GLY A 93 8.62 10.02 15.19
N ARG A 94 8.53 10.93 16.17
CA ARG A 94 9.68 11.28 17.00
C ARG A 94 10.14 10.06 17.82
N PRO A 95 11.38 9.56 17.60
CA PRO A 95 11.87 8.39 18.32
C PRO A 95 12.31 8.77 19.73
N ASP A 96 12.17 7.83 20.67
CA ASP A 96 12.86 7.90 21.95
C ASP A 96 14.38 7.76 21.73
N ALA A 97 15.18 8.56 22.44
CA ALA A 97 16.64 8.59 22.24
C ALA A 97 17.35 7.27 22.62
N LYS A 98 16.71 6.42 23.43
CA LYS A 98 17.29 5.19 23.99
C LYS A 98 16.55 3.93 23.56
N ARG A 99 15.34 4.05 23.02
CA ARG A 99 14.46 2.92 22.67
C ARG A 99 13.97 3.04 21.23
N LYS A 100 13.69 1.92 20.58
CA LYS A 100 13.03 1.89 19.24
C LYS A 100 11.51 2.16 19.32
N GLU A 101 11.11 3.07 20.23
CA GLU A 101 9.72 3.41 20.55
C GLU A 101 9.46 4.89 20.25
N TYR A 102 8.22 5.33 20.42
CA TYR A 102 7.86 6.74 20.40
C TYR A 102 8.40 7.49 21.63
N ALA A 103 8.91 8.71 21.42
CA ALA A 103 9.24 9.62 22.50
C ALA A 103 7.98 10.01 23.29
N ASP A 104 8.09 10.02 24.62
CA ASP A 104 7.00 10.23 25.59
C ASP A 104 5.74 9.43 25.23
N SER A 105 5.91 8.11 25.14
CA SER A 105 4.88 7.18 24.69
C SER A 105 3.61 7.23 25.54
N GLU A 106 2.43 7.19 24.88
CA GLU A 106 1.12 7.10 25.56
C GLU A 106 0.97 5.89 26.49
N LYS A 107 1.86 4.89 26.37
CA LYS A 107 1.92 3.76 27.30
C LYS A 107 2.19 4.18 28.74
N TYR A 108 2.83 5.34 28.92
CA TYR A 108 3.31 5.81 30.23
C TYR A 108 2.78 7.21 30.60
N GLU A 109 2.12 7.91 29.68
CA GLU A 109 1.54 9.23 29.91
C GLU A 109 0.24 9.42 29.12
N ILE A 110 -0.62 10.32 29.60
CA ILE A 110 -1.82 10.70 28.87
C ILE A 110 -1.40 11.72 27.81
N ARG A 111 -1.76 11.48 26.55
CA ARG A 111 -1.62 12.46 25.46
C ARG A 111 -2.97 12.93 24.95
N ALA A 112 -3.09 14.24 24.81
CA ALA A 112 -4.21 14.88 24.13
C ALA A 112 -3.74 15.38 22.77
N TRP A 113 -4.34 14.86 21.69
CA TRP A 113 -3.95 15.19 20.33
C TRP A 113 -4.81 16.30 19.75
N ASP A 114 -4.17 17.21 19.01
CA ASP A 114 -4.84 18.13 18.09
C ASP A 114 -5.02 17.45 16.73
N TYR A 115 -6.21 16.90 16.49
CA TYR A 115 -6.51 16.20 15.23
C TYR A 115 -6.68 17.14 14.04
N ASP A 116 -6.89 18.43 14.27
CA ASP A 116 -7.02 19.45 13.22
C ASP A 116 -5.65 20.06 12.86
N ARG A 117 -4.56 19.60 13.48
CA ARG A 117 -3.20 20.07 13.23
C ARG A 117 -2.88 20.08 11.73
N PRO A 118 -2.37 21.20 11.18
CA PRO A 118 -1.98 21.29 9.78
C PRO A 118 -0.96 20.21 9.40
N GLY A 119 -1.11 19.66 8.19
CA GLY A 119 -0.22 18.62 7.67
C GLY A 119 -0.63 17.19 8.01
N ASN A 120 -1.72 16.98 8.74
CA ASN A 120 -2.28 15.64 8.96
C ASN A 120 -2.67 14.94 7.64
N ILE A 121 -2.91 13.63 7.72
CA ILE A 121 -3.27 12.75 6.60
C ILE A 121 -4.63 12.07 6.78
N ILE A 122 -5.51 12.65 7.62
CA ILE A 122 -6.83 12.08 7.95
C ILE A 122 -7.68 11.96 6.68
N ALA A 123 -7.62 12.95 5.80
CA ALA A 123 -8.36 12.97 4.53
C ALA A 123 -7.92 11.81 3.62
N GLU A 124 -6.62 11.54 3.53
CA GLU A 124 -6.07 10.46 2.72
C GLU A 124 -6.36 9.09 3.32
N ILE A 125 -6.32 8.92 4.64
CA ILE A 125 -6.76 7.69 5.30
C ILE A 125 -8.24 7.43 5.01
N ARG A 126 -9.09 8.46 5.09
CA ARG A 126 -10.52 8.37 4.75
C ARG A 126 -10.71 7.98 3.28
N MET A 127 -9.96 8.60 2.37
CA MET A 127 -9.97 8.29 0.94
C MET A 127 -9.57 6.83 0.68
N LEU A 128 -8.45 6.37 1.25
CA LEU A 128 -7.99 4.97 1.11
C LEU A 128 -9.03 3.99 1.63
N ASN A 129 -9.67 4.27 2.77
CA ASN A 129 -10.73 3.43 3.30
C ASN A 129 -11.98 3.41 2.42
N ARG A 130 -12.38 4.55 1.84
CA ARG A 130 -13.45 4.62 0.85
C ARG A 130 -13.14 3.78 -0.38
N ILE A 131 -11.95 3.96 -0.96
CA ILE A 131 -11.47 3.19 -2.12
C ILE A 131 -11.51 1.69 -1.81
N ARG A 132 -11.01 1.27 -0.63
CA ARG A 132 -11.07 -0.14 -0.21
C ARG A 132 -12.50 -0.64 -0.12
N ASN A 133 -13.42 0.12 0.49
CA ASN A 133 -14.81 -0.29 0.65
C ASN A 133 -15.50 -0.50 -0.71
N GLU A 134 -15.23 0.39 -1.67
CA GLU A 134 -15.82 0.38 -3.01
C GLU A 134 -15.20 -0.64 -3.98
N ASN A 135 -14.06 -1.27 -3.63
CA ASN A 135 -13.30 -2.13 -4.53
C ASN A 135 -12.95 -3.49 -3.90
N PRO A 136 -13.74 -4.55 -4.19
CA PRO A 136 -13.54 -5.90 -3.65
C PRO A 136 -12.15 -6.49 -3.88
N ALA A 137 -11.41 -6.04 -4.91
CA ALA A 137 -10.02 -6.45 -5.15
C ALA A 137 -9.08 -6.15 -3.96
N LEU A 138 -9.42 -5.18 -3.11
CA LEU A 138 -8.62 -4.77 -1.94
C LEU A 138 -9.06 -5.45 -0.63
N HIS A 139 -10.10 -6.29 -0.64
CA HIS A 139 -10.62 -6.94 0.57
C HIS A 139 -9.78 -8.16 1.00
N SER A 140 -8.79 -8.53 0.20
CA SER A 140 -7.85 -9.61 0.50
C SER A 140 -6.43 -9.22 0.12
N HIS A 141 -5.44 -9.84 0.76
CA HIS A 141 -4.04 -9.76 0.33
C HIS A 141 -3.79 -10.60 -0.95
N LEU A 142 -4.66 -11.59 -1.22
CA LEU A 142 -4.66 -12.39 -2.44
C LEU A 142 -5.09 -11.58 -3.66
N GLY A 143 -4.98 -12.17 -4.86
CA GLY A 143 -5.31 -11.47 -6.12
C GLY A 143 -4.31 -10.38 -6.47
N LEU A 144 -3.11 -10.45 -5.91
CA LEU A 144 -1.98 -9.57 -6.22
C LEU A 144 -1.23 -10.10 -7.46
N THR A 145 -0.82 -9.22 -8.36
CA THR A 145 0.23 -9.50 -9.34
C THR A 145 1.22 -8.36 -9.34
N LEU A 146 2.47 -8.64 -8.99
CA LEU A 146 3.56 -7.67 -9.11
C LEU A 146 3.85 -7.43 -10.60
N LEU A 147 3.84 -6.16 -11.01
CA LEU A 147 4.05 -5.75 -12.39
C LEU A 147 5.40 -5.07 -12.54
N ASN A 148 5.94 -5.09 -13.75
CA ASN A 148 7.24 -4.50 -14.00
C ASN A 148 7.17 -2.96 -13.95
N ALA A 149 8.10 -2.37 -13.21
CA ALA A 149 8.40 -0.95 -13.20
C ALA A 149 9.92 -0.82 -13.23
N GLY A 150 10.46 -0.09 -14.21
CA GLY A 150 11.91 0.06 -14.38
C GLY A 150 12.61 0.85 -13.26
N ASN A 151 11.87 1.61 -12.44
CA ASN A 151 12.42 2.35 -11.30
C ASN A 151 12.28 1.54 -9.99
N ASP A 152 13.38 1.38 -9.25
CA ASP A 152 13.40 0.65 -7.96
C ASP A 152 12.69 1.39 -6.82
N ASN A 153 12.43 2.69 -6.98
CA ASN A 153 11.63 3.48 -6.05
C ASN A 153 10.14 3.47 -6.41
N ILE A 154 9.70 2.76 -7.45
CA ILE A 154 8.28 2.61 -7.78
C ILE A 154 7.89 1.14 -7.70
N LEU A 155 6.98 0.85 -6.77
CA LEU A 155 6.27 -0.42 -6.72
C LEU A 155 5.00 -0.32 -7.56
N PHE A 156 4.87 -1.19 -8.56
CA PHE A 156 3.71 -1.24 -9.45
C PHE A 156 3.07 -2.63 -9.43
N PHE A 157 1.77 -2.71 -9.22
CA PHE A 157 1.08 -3.98 -9.09
C PHE A 157 -0.40 -3.91 -9.46
N GLU A 158 -0.95 -5.07 -9.79
CA GLU A 158 -2.37 -5.30 -9.97
C GLU A 158 -2.98 -5.86 -8.68
N LYS A 159 -4.18 -5.40 -8.34
CA LYS A 159 -5.11 -6.09 -7.44
C LYS A 159 -6.38 -6.44 -8.23
N ALA A 160 -6.78 -7.71 -8.21
CA ALA A 160 -7.99 -8.16 -8.89
C ALA A 160 -8.88 -9.00 -7.97
N SER A 161 -10.19 -8.80 -8.08
CA SER A 161 -11.18 -9.73 -7.52
C SER A 161 -11.03 -11.12 -8.17
N ARG A 162 -11.54 -12.16 -7.51
CA ARG A 162 -11.49 -13.53 -8.04
C ARG A 162 -12.13 -13.66 -9.43
N ALA A 163 -13.23 -12.93 -9.67
CA ALA A 163 -13.92 -12.90 -10.95
C ALA A 163 -13.30 -11.93 -11.97
N ARG A 164 -12.33 -11.09 -11.55
CA ARG A 164 -11.74 -9.99 -12.33
C ARG A 164 -12.75 -8.95 -12.84
N ASP A 165 -13.92 -8.85 -12.21
CA ASP A 165 -14.90 -7.78 -12.43
C ASP A 165 -14.51 -6.46 -11.73
N ASN A 166 -13.55 -6.51 -10.81
CA ASN A 166 -12.92 -5.36 -10.19
C ASN A 166 -11.40 -5.53 -10.29
N VAL A 167 -10.74 -4.70 -11.09
CA VAL A 167 -9.28 -4.73 -11.29
C VAL A 167 -8.72 -3.33 -11.06
N LEU A 168 -7.69 -3.27 -10.22
CA LEU A 168 -6.94 -2.06 -9.91
C LEU A 168 -5.50 -2.20 -10.38
N LEU A 169 -4.96 -1.15 -10.98
CA LEU A 169 -3.52 -0.95 -11.16
C LEU A 169 -3.07 0.12 -10.17
N ILE A 170 -2.00 -0.15 -9.43
CA ILE A 170 -1.58 0.66 -8.30
C ILE A 170 -0.07 0.92 -8.41
N ALA A 171 0.31 2.19 -8.38
CA ALA A 171 1.70 2.62 -8.35
C ALA A 171 1.98 3.39 -7.06
N ILE A 172 3.05 3.07 -6.36
CA ILE A 172 3.45 3.73 -5.11
C ILE A 172 4.94 4.06 -5.18
N SER A 173 5.29 5.33 -4.95
CA SER A 173 6.66 5.78 -4.72
C SER A 173 7.11 5.30 -3.35
N LEU A 174 8.32 4.78 -3.26
CA LEU A 174 8.98 4.40 -2.01
C LEU A 174 9.97 5.47 -1.53
N ASP A 175 10.16 6.52 -2.32
CA ASP A 175 10.94 7.71 -1.97
C ASP A 175 10.00 8.80 -1.44
N PRO A 176 10.11 9.21 -0.17
CA PRO A 176 9.28 10.25 0.42
C PRO A 176 9.77 11.69 0.11
N HIS A 177 10.91 11.84 -0.57
CA HIS A 177 11.56 13.14 -0.79
C HIS A 177 11.48 13.58 -2.25
N ASN A 178 11.82 12.70 -3.19
CA ASN A 178 12.03 13.10 -4.58
C ASN A 178 10.90 12.66 -5.50
N PHE A 179 10.71 13.42 -6.58
CA PHE A 179 9.88 13.00 -7.71
C PHE A 179 10.41 11.69 -8.29
N GLN A 180 9.51 10.74 -8.56
CA GLN A 180 9.85 9.45 -9.14
C GLN A 180 9.05 9.22 -10.41
N GLN A 181 9.70 8.65 -11.42
CA GLN A 181 9.08 8.26 -12.67
C GLN A 181 9.55 6.87 -13.09
N SER A 182 8.65 6.08 -13.68
CA SER A 182 8.97 4.75 -14.20
C SER A 182 8.22 4.49 -15.49
N ASP A 183 8.91 3.84 -16.43
CA ASP A 183 8.22 3.08 -17.47
C ASP A 183 7.59 1.83 -16.83
N VAL A 184 6.34 1.57 -17.20
CA VAL A 184 5.54 0.44 -16.73
C VAL A 184 4.92 -0.30 -17.91
N GLU A 185 4.56 -1.54 -17.65
CA GLU A 185 3.90 -2.40 -18.63
C GLU A 185 2.49 -2.72 -18.17
N LEU A 186 1.49 -2.31 -18.96
CA LEU A 186 0.10 -2.67 -18.71
C LEU A 186 -0.11 -4.15 -19.05
N PRO A 187 -0.79 -4.92 -18.19
CA PRO A 187 -0.98 -6.35 -18.40
C PRO A 187 -2.11 -6.65 -19.39
N LEU A 188 -2.05 -6.07 -20.60
CA LEU A 188 -3.10 -6.14 -21.64
C LEU A 188 -3.53 -7.58 -21.98
N TRP A 189 -2.58 -8.52 -21.93
CA TRP A 189 -2.83 -9.94 -22.18
C TRP A 189 -3.83 -10.57 -21.19
N LYS A 190 -4.00 -9.98 -19.99
CA LYS A 190 -5.02 -10.42 -19.02
C LYS A 190 -6.46 -10.11 -19.45
N TRP A 191 -6.64 -9.29 -20.47
CA TRP A 191 -7.92 -9.02 -21.15
C TRP A 191 -7.93 -9.55 -22.59
N SER A 192 -6.99 -10.43 -22.95
CA SER A 192 -6.84 -10.95 -24.32
C SER A 192 -6.62 -9.85 -25.37
N LEU A 193 -6.08 -8.70 -24.95
CA LEU A 193 -5.72 -7.60 -25.84
C LEU A 193 -4.26 -7.74 -26.31
N GLY A 194 -3.99 -7.34 -27.55
CA GLY A 194 -2.63 -7.21 -28.07
C GLY A 194 -1.90 -5.97 -27.52
N ASP A 195 -0.62 -5.84 -27.86
CA ASP A 195 0.26 -4.77 -27.33
C ASP A 195 -0.19 -3.34 -27.71
N GLY A 196 -1.02 -3.19 -28.75
CA GLY A 196 -1.67 -1.94 -29.16
C GLY A 196 -3.07 -1.72 -28.60
N GLY A 197 -3.57 -2.61 -27.74
CA GLY A 197 -4.89 -2.50 -27.11
C GLY A 197 -5.00 -1.33 -26.14
N ALA A 198 -6.22 -1.11 -25.62
CA ALA A 198 -6.50 0.00 -24.73
C ALA A 198 -7.28 -0.44 -23.48
N LEU A 199 -7.04 0.28 -22.37
CA LEU A 199 -7.79 0.16 -21.12
C LEU A 199 -8.47 1.48 -20.82
N ASP A 200 -9.75 1.43 -20.47
CA ASP A 200 -10.41 2.56 -19.81
C ASP A 200 -10.01 2.55 -18.34
N ALA A 201 -9.52 3.69 -17.86
CA ALA A 201 -9.02 3.88 -16.51
C ALA A 201 -9.78 5.00 -15.79
N GLU A 202 -10.06 4.78 -14.52
CA GLU A 202 -10.60 5.77 -13.60
C GLU A 202 -9.58 5.97 -12.47
N ASP A 203 -9.03 7.18 -12.35
CA ASP A 203 -8.22 7.55 -11.20
C ASP A 203 -9.11 7.67 -9.97
N LEU A 204 -8.95 6.76 -9.01
CA LEU A 204 -9.76 6.71 -7.80
C LEU A 204 -9.37 7.79 -6.77
N VAL A 205 -8.20 8.42 -6.94
CA VAL A 205 -7.75 9.54 -6.13
C VAL A 205 -8.34 10.84 -6.66
N GLY A 206 -8.06 11.18 -7.92
CA GLY A 206 -8.47 12.44 -8.55
C GLY A 206 -9.87 12.42 -9.17
N GLY A 207 -10.50 11.24 -9.31
CA GLY A 207 -11.85 11.06 -9.83
C GLY A 207 -12.01 11.20 -11.35
N HIS A 208 -10.93 11.45 -12.09
CA HIS A 208 -10.98 11.64 -13.53
C HIS A 208 -10.87 10.29 -14.28
N ARG A 209 -11.47 10.23 -15.46
CA ARG A 209 -11.45 9.07 -16.34
C ARG A 209 -10.66 9.37 -17.60
N PHE A 210 -9.91 8.39 -18.07
CA PHE A 210 -9.08 8.51 -19.25
C PHE A 210 -8.86 7.11 -19.88
N ARG A 211 -8.18 7.08 -21.02
CA ARG A 211 -7.85 5.85 -21.73
C ARG A 211 -6.35 5.69 -21.85
N TRP A 212 -5.82 4.54 -21.42
CA TRP A 212 -4.47 4.14 -21.75
C TRP A 212 -4.47 3.40 -23.07
N ASN A 213 -3.61 3.83 -24.00
CA ASN A 213 -3.44 3.19 -25.31
C ASN A 213 -2.04 2.60 -25.40
N GLY A 214 -1.98 1.33 -25.80
CA GLY A 214 -0.73 0.59 -25.89
C GLY A 214 -0.24 0.08 -24.54
N LYS A 215 0.68 -0.88 -24.62
CA LYS A 215 1.19 -1.63 -23.48
C LYS A 215 2.19 -0.86 -22.62
N ARG A 216 3.05 -0.05 -23.23
CA ARG A 216 4.10 0.71 -22.56
C ARG A 216 3.53 2.06 -22.13
N GLN A 217 3.61 2.34 -20.84
CA GLN A 217 3.17 3.60 -20.27
C GLN A 217 4.27 4.18 -19.38
N THR A 218 4.14 5.45 -19.05
CA THR A 218 4.99 6.13 -18.08
C THR A 218 4.13 6.61 -16.93
N VAL A 219 4.58 6.31 -15.70
CA VAL A 219 3.94 6.77 -14.46
C VAL A 219 4.90 7.69 -13.72
N SER A 220 4.38 8.80 -13.24
CA SER A 220 5.12 9.83 -12.51
C SER A 220 4.42 10.14 -11.19
N LEU A 221 5.16 10.18 -10.09
CA LEU A 221 4.65 10.39 -8.75
C LEU A 221 5.48 11.49 -8.07
N ASN A 222 4.79 12.52 -7.56
CA ASN A 222 5.41 13.59 -6.78
C ASN A 222 5.03 13.43 -5.31
N PRO A 223 5.95 13.06 -4.41
CA PRO A 223 5.63 12.83 -3.00
C PRO A 223 5.08 14.07 -2.29
N GLN A 224 5.38 15.28 -2.77
CA GLN A 224 4.84 16.52 -2.20
C GLN A 224 3.36 16.74 -2.53
N ILE A 225 2.84 16.06 -3.56
CA ILE A 225 1.42 16.08 -3.93
C ILE A 225 0.75 14.81 -3.41
N LEU A 226 1.15 13.66 -3.96
CA LEU A 226 0.71 12.35 -3.52
C LEU A 226 1.71 11.28 -4.02
N PRO A 227 2.23 10.42 -3.13
CA PRO A 227 3.25 9.44 -3.50
C PRO A 227 2.65 8.15 -4.08
N PHE A 228 1.38 8.14 -4.49
CA PHE A 228 0.73 6.96 -5.06
C PHE A 228 -0.38 7.34 -6.02
N ALA A 229 -0.72 6.40 -6.90
CA ALA A 229 -1.87 6.47 -7.78
C ALA A 229 -2.59 5.12 -7.81
N ILE A 230 -3.92 5.15 -7.90
CA ILE A 230 -4.78 3.97 -7.85
C ILE A 230 -5.80 4.10 -8.97
N TRP A 231 -5.71 3.23 -9.97
CA TRP A 231 -6.60 3.24 -11.12
C TRP A 231 -7.47 2.01 -11.15
N ARG A 232 -8.78 2.20 -11.26
CA ARG A 232 -9.69 1.10 -11.63
C ARG A 232 -9.72 0.99 -13.14
N VAL A 233 -9.51 -0.22 -13.64
CA VAL A 233 -9.36 -0.47 -15.08
C VAL A 233 -10.30 -1.55 -15.61
N ARG A 234 -10.67 -1.41 -16.88
CA ARG A 234 -11.39 -2.41 -17.67
C ARG A 234 -10.91 -2.36 -19.12
N ALA A 235 -11.13 -3.43 -19.87
CA ALA A 235 -10.91 -3.41 -21.32
C ALA A 235 -11.74 -2.28 -21.94
N ALA A 236 -11.13 -1.47 -22.81
CA ALA A 236 -11.87 -0.47 -23.57
C ALA A 236 -12.81 -1.19 -24.55
N GLU A 237 -14.07 -0.75 -24.61
CA GLU A 237 -14.97 -1.17 -25.68
C GLU A 237 -14.46 -0.61 -27.02
N ALA A 238 -14.60 -1.42 -28.08
CA ALA A 238 -14.21 -1.08 -29.45
C ALA A 238 -15.10 0.01 -30.04
#